data_AF-A0A182NB38-F1
#
_entry.id   AF-A0A182NB38-F1
#
_cell.length_a   1.000
_cell.length_b   1.000
_cell.length_c   1.000
_cell.angle_alpha   90.00
_cell.angle_beta   90.00
_cell.angle_gamma   90.00
#
_symmetry.space_group_name_H-M   'P 1'
#
loop_
_entity.id
_entity.type
_entity.pdbx_description
1 polymer ?
#
loop_
_entity_poly.entity_id
_entity_poly.type
_entity_poly.pdbx_seq_one_letter_code
_entity_poly.pdbx_strand_id
1 'polypeptide(L)'
;GFDGTSNVLAGKLFNIPVKGTHAHAYITSFTGIDELKTRVLLHKEDGTSRDLLELAMEHRAALASVLDVSTDESSEGELAAMVSFAIAFPDGFMALVDTYDVKSDKLLGEPAEDLTDTVVCDSLCAGRLHEQDEEESLHPSNVGSGALPEIPEEECNGCCTEDEENHCPEQHSEPEPEVEGDPVLEEDNNEQEEEEQQQDPEGTDDPPPPPPSITVEDEESAAAEATKESDENGNEDIEDQNVLKAAEVIEEEAGETEEVVESQDEIVATEGEDEITRCANCEALNTMIHHLKSVGKSFRSGLLNFCAVALALNDQGYRAIGIRIDSGDLAYLSCLARETFERIAERFKLPWFSKLTIVASNDINEDTILSLNEQGHKIDCFGIGTHLVTCQRQPALGCVYKMVEINTQPRIKLSQDVGKVTMPGSKNVFRLYGADGHALIDLLQRVDENPPEVGQKVLCRHPFQESKRAYVIPTQVEPLYRVYWTEGRVAQVLPSLEEVRERVQASLRTLRQDHKRTLNPTPYKVAVSDNLYNFIHELWLQNAPIGELS
;
A
#
# COMPACT_ATOMS: atom_id res chain seq x y z
N GLY A 1 8.10 2.27 -5.43
CA GLY A 1 7.02 3.01 -6.10
C GLY A 1 7.13 2.70 -7.57
N PHE A 2 6.18 1.91 -8.07
CA PHE A 2 6.02 1.32 -9.41
C PHE A 2 7.23 1.34 -10.38
N ASP A 3 7.69 0.14 -10.70
CA ASP A 3 8.88 -0.11 -11.53
C ASP A 3 8.59 -0.16 -13.04
N GLY A 4 7.35 0.15 -13.42
CA GLY A 4 6.93 0.37 -14.81
C GLY A 4 5.45 0.74 -14.93
N THR A 5 5.00 0.97 -16.16
CA THR A 5 3.60 1.31 -16.47
C THR A 5 3.15 0.73 -17.81
N SER A 6 1.86 0.38 -17.94
CA SER A 6 1.24 0.06 -19.23
C SER A 6 0.93 1.32 -20.07
N ASN A 7 0.99 2.51 -19.48
CA ASN A 7 0.66 3.75 -20.14
C ASN A 7 1.81 4.23 -21.06
N VAL A 8 1.67 3.98 -22.36
CA VAL A 8 2.65 4.34 -23.39
C VAL A 8 2.90 5.85 -23.51
N LEU A 9 1.93 6.70 -23.16
CA LEU A 9 2.10 8.16 -23.17
C LEU A 9 2.99 8.61 -22.00
N ALA A 10 2.79 8.07 -20.81
CA ALA A 10 3.64 8.32 -19.65
C ALA A 10 5.07 7.79 -19.87
N GLY A 11 5.22 6.62 -20.51
CA GLY A 11 6.52 6.12 -20.96
C GLY A 11 7.20 7.07 -21.96
N LYS A 12 6.48 7.57 -22.96
CA LYS A 12 7.00 8.52 -23.96
C LYS A 12 7.40 9.88 -23.36
N LEU A 13 6.62 10.42 -22.43
CA LEU A 13 6.82 11.77 -21.88
C LEU A 13 7.83 11.81 -20.73
N PHE A 14 7.89 10.77 -19.89
CA PHE A 14 8.64 10.76 -18.64
C PHE A 14 9.68 9.63 -18.54
N ASN A 15 9.90 8.88 -19.63
CA ASN A 15 10.84 7.75 -19.72
C ASN A 15 10.59 6.63 -18.67
N ILE A 16 9.33 6.49 -18.21
CA ILE A 16 8.93 5.40 -17.32
C ILE A 16 9.04 4.07 -18.08
N PRO A 17 9.64 3.01 -17.50
CA PRO A 17 9.72 1.70 -18.15
C PRO A 17 8.33 1.18 -18.56
N VAL A 18 8.09 1.03 -19.86
CA VAL A 18 6.82 0.49 -20.34
C VAL A 18 6.77 -1.01 -20.07
N LYS A 19 5.71 -1.44 -19.38
CA LYS A 19 5.43 -2.83 -18.98
C LYS A 19 3.96 -3.13 -19.28
N GLY A 20 3.74 -4.03 -20.23
CA GLY A 20 2.42 -4.51 -20.63
C GLY A 20 2.47 -6.02 -20.88
N THR A 21 1.32 -6.68 -20.84
CA THR A 21 1.21 -8.14 -20.90
C THR A 21 0.08 -8.57 -21.84
N HIS A 22 -0.01 -9.88 -22.08
CA HIS A 22 -1.08 -10.55 -22.84
C HIS A 22 -2.49 -10.16 -22.35
N ALA A 23 -3.52 -10.27 -23.19
CA ALA A 23 -4.90 -9.91 -22.83
C ALA A 23 -5.88 -11.05 -23.11
N HIS A 24 -6.90 -11.23 -22.25
CA HIS A 24 -7.95 -12.24 -22.45
C HIS A 24 -8.59 -12.08 -23.83
N ALA A 25 -8.93 -10.86 -24.23
CA ALA A 25 -9.53 -10.54 -25.53
C ALA A 25 -8.68 -10.99 -26.75
N TYR A 26 -7.35 -11.07 -26.59
CA TYR A 26 -6.47 -11.61 -27.64
C TYR A 26 -6.53 -13.15 -27.65
N ILE A 27 -6.47 -13.81 -26.49
CA ILE A 27 -6.63 -15.26 -26.38
C ILE A 27 -7.99 -15.71 -26.94
N THR A 28 -9.07 -15.08 -26.52
CA THR A 28 -10.44 -15.42 -26.97
C THR A 28 -10.73 -15.02 -28.41
N SER A 29 -9.79 -14.39 -29.13
CA SER A 29 -9.93 -14.11 -30.57
C SER A 29 -9.54 -15.30 -31.46
N PHE A 30 -8.95 -16.35 -30.87
CA PHE A 30 -8.64 -17.61 -31.54
C PHE A 30 -9.60 -18.71 -31.11
N THR A 31 -10.21 -19.40 -32.07
CA THR A 31 -11.09 -20.57 -31.84
C THR A 31 -10.33 -21.89 -31.94
N GLY A 32 -9.22 -21.94 -32.69
CA GLY A 32 -8.39 -23.13 -32.84
C GLY A 32 -7.14 -22.91 -33.70
N ILE A 33 -6.28 -23.93 -33.76
CA ILE A 33 -4.97 -23.89 -34.44
C ILE A 33 -5.02 -23.62 -35.95
N ASP A 34 -6.16 -23.88 -36.62
CA ASP A 34 -6.33 -23.63 -38.05
C ASP A 34 -6.36 -22.14 -38.42
N GLU A 35 -6.65 -21.26 -37.45
CA GLU A 35 -6.63 -19.80 -37.66
C GLU A 35 -5.20 -19.22 -37.64
N LEU A 36 -4.21 -20.00 -37.17
CA LEU A 36 -2.81 -19.58 -37.05
C LEU A 36 -2.12 -19.57 -38.43
N LYS A 37 -2.18 -18.40 -39.10
CA LYS A 37 -1.62 -18.14 -40.44
C LYS A 37 -0.08 -18.15 -40.48
N THR A 38 0.56 -17.64 -39.44
CA THR A 38 2.03 -17.63 -39.32
C THR A 38 2.41 -18.63 -38.24
N ARG A 39 3.09 -19.70 -38.65
CA ARG A 39 3.53 -20.79 -37.75
C ARG A 39 5.04 -20.92 -37.63
N VAL A 40 5.79 -20.36 -38.58
CA VAL A 40 7.24 -20.50 -38.67
C VAL A 40 7.95 -19.48 -37.78
N LEU A 41 8.90 -19.96 -36.96
CA LEU A 41 9.92 -19.15 -36.28
C LEU A 41 11.30 -19.46 -36.88
N LEU A 42 12.22 -18.48 -36.82
CA LEU A 42 13.63 -18.66 -37.14
C LEU A 42 14.42 -18.88 -35.85
N HIS A 43 15.16 -19.97 -35.76
CA HIS A 43 16.04 -20.26 -34.62
C HIS A 43 17.11 -19.16 -34.45
N LYS A 44 17.28 -18.68 -33.22
CA LYS A 44 18.02 -17.46 -32.87
C LYS A 44 19.48 -17.44 -33.32
N GLU A 45 20.18 -18.57 -33.26
CA GLU A 45 21.62 -18.65 -33.57
C GLU A 45 21.93 -19.14 -35.00
N ASP A 46 21.38 -20.28 -35.43
CA ASP A 46 21.65 -20.88 -36.75
C ASP A 46 20.75 -20.39 -37.90
N GLY A 47 19.68 -19.65 -37.59
CA GLY A 47 18.72 -19.12 -38.58
C GLY A 47 17.83 -20.19 -39.23
N THR A 48 17.79 -21.42 -38.72
CA THR A 48 16.93 -22.48 -39.28
C THR A 48 15.45 -22.18 -39.00
N SER A 49 14.60 -22.35 -40.01
CA SER A 49 13.15 -22.15 -39.90
C SER A 49 12.45 -23.44 -39.45
N ARG A 50 11.65 -23.39 -38.38
CA ARG A 50 10.77 -24.50 -37.96
C ARG A 50 9.35 -24.03 -37.68
N ASP A 51 8.39 -24.93 -37.79
CA ASP A 51 7.02 -24.68 -37.34
C ASP A 51 6.96 -24.75 -35.80
N LEU A 52 6.63 -23.62 -35.17
CA LEU A 52 6.57 -23.48 -33.72
C LEU A 52 5.30 -24.12 -33.14
N LEU A 53 4.23 -24.26 -33.94
CA LEU A 53 3.02 -24.96 -33.52
C LEU A 53 3.29 -26.46 -33.45
N GLU A 54 3.94 -27.06 -34.46
CA GLU A 54 4.30 -28.48 -34.43
C GLU A 54 5.19 -28.80 -33.20
N LEU A 55 6.24 -28.00 -32.96
CA LEU A 55 7.10 -28.12 -31.77
C LEU A 55 6.30 -27.96 -30.45
N ALA A 56 5.38 -27.00 -30.38
CA ALA A 56 4.55 -26.83 -29.19
C ALA A 56 3.59 -28.01 -28.97
N MET A 57 3.03 -28.59 -30.04
CA MET A 57 2.18 -29.78 -29.92
C MET A 57 2.97 -31.02 -29.45
N GLU A 58 4.21 -31.21 -29.93
CA GLU A 58 5.12 -32.26 -29.43
C GLU A 58 5.43 -32.08 -27.94
N HIS A 59 5.81 -30.86 -27.52
CA HIS A 59 6.09 -30.57 -26.11
C HIS A 59 4.84 -30.67 -25.22
N ARG A 60 3.65 -30.28 -25.70
CA ARG A 60 2.38 -30.43 -24.96
C ARG A 60 2.07 -31.91 -24.68
N ALA A 61 2.25 -32.77 -25.68
CA ALA A 61 2.06 -34.22 -25.51
C ALA A 61 3.08 -34.84 -24.53
N ALA A 62 4.33 -34.37 -24.54
CA ALA A 62 5.32 -34.78 -23.54
C ALA A 62 4.96 -34.31 -22.11
N LEU A 63 4.52 -33.05 -21.97
CA LEU A 63 4.19 -32.41 -20.70
C LEU A 63 2.94 -32.99 -20.02
N ALA A 64 1.94 -33.45 -20.78
CA ALA A 64 0.74 -34.10 -20.23
C ALA A 64 1.09 -35.22 -19.23
N SER A 65 2.11 -36.04 -19.55
CA SER A 65 2.62 -37.11 -18.68
C SER A 65 3.39 -36.64 -17.43
N VAL A 66 3.82 -35.38 -17.39
CA VAL A 66 4.61 -34.76 -16.31
C VAL A 66 3.72 -33.98 -15.35
N LEU A 67 2.64 -33.39 -15.86
CA LEU A 67 1.69 -32.58 -15.09
C LEU A 67 0.44 -33.36 -14.65
N ASP A 68 0.22 -34.56 -15.21
CA ASP A 68 -0.93 -35.42 -14.93
C ASP A 68 -2.26 -34.69 -15.29
N VAL A 69 -2.30 -34.18 -16.52
CA VAL A 69 -3.39 -33.41 -17.14
C VAL A 69 -3.62 -33.95 -18.55
N SER A 70 -4.87 -34.06 -19.00
CA SER A 70 -5.15 -34.52 -20.37
C SER A 70 -4.89 -33.41 -21.39
N THR A 71 -4.33 -33.75 -22.55
CA THR A 71 -4.26 -32.83 -23.70
C THR A 71 -5.65 -32.36 -24.13
N ASP A 72 -6.65 -33.21 -23.95
CA ASP A 72 -8.03 -32.97 -24.40
C ASP A 72 -8.78 -31.97 -23.50
N GLU A 73 -8.22 -31.63 -22.34
CA GLU A 73 -8.70 -30.56 -21.46
C GLU A 73 -8.08 -29.18 -21.80
N SER A 74 -7.09 -29.13 -22.69
CA SER A 74 -6.39 -27.90 -23.07
C SER A 74 -6.97 -27.26 -24.34
N SER A 75 -7.13 -25.93 -24.32
CA SER A 75 -7.75 -25.16 -25.40
C SER A 75 -6.81 -25.00 -26.60
N GLU A 76 -7.21 -25.52 -27.76
CA GLU A 76 -6.51 -25.33 -29.04
C GLU A 76 -6.43 -23.86 -29.46
N GLY A 77 -7.48 -23.07 -29.18
CA GLY A 77 -7.49 -21.63 -29.46
C GLY A 77 -6.49 -20.87 -28.59
N GLU A 78 -6.37 -21.26 -27.32
CA GLU A 78 -5.38 -20.68 -26.41
C GLU A 78 -3.95 -21.04 -26.82
N LEU A 79 -3.70 -22.30 -27.21
CA LEU A 79 -2.40 -22.72 -27.77
C LEU A 79 -2.07 -21.91 -29.03
N ALA A 80 -3.03 -21.75 -29.94
CA ALA A 80 -2.86 -20.95 -31.15
C ALA A 80 -2.53 -19.47 -30.85
N ALA A 81 -3.21 -18.86 -29.88
CA ALA A 81 -2.94 -17.50 -29.42
C ALA A 81 -1.53 -17.37 -28.82
N MET A 82 -1.12 -18.32 -27.95
CA MET A 82 0.20 -18.32 -27.34
C MET A 82 1.32 -18.52 -28.37
N VAL A 83 1.16 -19.43 -29.33
CA VAL A 83 2.13 -19.60 -30.44
C VAL A 83 2.17 -18.34 -31.32
N SER A 84 1.03 -17.71 -31.62
CA SER A 84 0.98 -16.46 -32.38
C SER A 84 1.75 -15.33 -31.68
N PHE A 85 1.57 -15.17 -30.37
CA PHE A 85 2.29 -14.18 -29.58
C PHE A 85 3.79 -14.51 -29.44
N ALA A 86 4.14 -15.79 -29.29
CA ALA A 86 5.52 -16.26 -29.25
C ALA A 86 6.29 -15.98 -30.55
N ILE A 87 5.65 -16.13 -31.71
CA ILE A 87 6.27 -15.79 -33.01
C ILE A 87 6.47 -14.28 -33.16
N ALA A 88 5.53 -13.46 -32.66
CA ALA A 88 5.64 -12.00 -32.71
C ALA A 88 6.67 -11.44 -31.70
N PHE A 89 6.80 -12.06 -30.53
CA PHE A 89 7.63 -11.58 -29.42
C PHE A 89 8.46 -12.73 -28.77
N PRO A 90 9.38 -13.38 -29.51
CA PRO A 90 10.04 -14.60 -29.03
C PRO A 90 11.01 -14.37 -27.85
N ASP A 91 11.65 -13.20 -27.79
CA ASP A 91 12.42 -12.72 -26.62
C ASP A 91 11.55 -11.99 -25.56
N GLY A 92 10.25 -11.84 -25.83
CA GLY A 92 9.28 -11.12 -25.01
C GLY A 92 8.14 -11.98 -24.46
N PHE A 93 8.20 -13.31 -24.64
CA PHE A 93 7.04 -14.18 -24.49
C PHE A 93 6.59 -14.29 -23.02
N MET A 94 5.43 -13.71 -22.73
CA MET A 94 4.69 -13.85 -21.48
C MET A 94 3.22 -14.06 -21.79
N ALA A 95 2.63 -15.14 -21.28
CA ALA A 95 1.26 -15.52 -21.56
C ALA A 95 0.35 -15.33 -20.34
N LEU A 96 -0.94 -15.11 -20.61
CA LEU A 96 -2.01 -15.09 -19.60
C LEU A 96 -2.62 -16.50 -19.57
N VAL A 97 -2.66 -17.14 -18.39
CA VAL A 97 -2.83 -18.61 -18.29
C VAL A 97 -4.13 -19.07 -17.61
N ASP A 98 -5.08 -18.17 -17.38
CA ASP A 98 -6.33 -18.42 -16.65
C ASP A 98 -7.60 -18.14 -17.49
N THR A 99 -7.47 -17.95 -18.81
CA THR A 99 -8.60 -17.54 -19.67
C THR A 99 -9.70 -18.59 -19.77
N TYR A 100 -9.36 -19.88 -19.68
CA TYR A 100 -10.32 -20.99 -19.78
C TYR A 100 -10.48 -21.79 -18.48
N ASP A 101 -9.45 -21.86 -17.63
CA ASP A 101 -9.39 -22.73 -16.45
C ASP A 101 -10.42 -22.36 -15.36
N VAL A 102 -10.85 -21.09 -15.28
CA VAL A 102 -11.90 -20.59 -14.35
C VAL A 102 -13.24 -21.33 -14.46
N LYS A 103 -13.49 -22.08 -15.55
CA LYS A 103 -14.76 -22.79 -15.76
C LYS A 103 -14.82 -24.21 -15.20
N SER A 104 -13.70 -24.85 -14.83
CA SER A 104 -13.74 -26.28 -14.46
C SER A 104 -14.31 -26.54 -13.06
N ASP A 105 -14.06 -25.66 -12.09
CA ASP A 105 -14.46 -25.91 -10.70
C ASP A 105 -15.98 -25.80 -10.46
N LYS A 106 -16.73 -25.15 -11.37
CA LYS A 106 -18.21 -25.11 -11.32
C LYS A 106 -18.90 -26.38 -11.89
N LEU A 107 -18.13 -27.36 -12.34
CA LEU A 107 -18.63 -28.66 -12.81
C LEU A 107 -18.29 -29.83 -11.88
N LEU A 108 -17.42 -29.60 -10.89
CA LEU A 108 -17.35 -30.44 -9.70
C LEU A 108 -18.47 -29.95 -8.77
N GLY A 109 -19.52 -30.75 -8.63
CA GLY A 109 -20.74 -30.34 -7.92
C GLY A 109 -20.53 -30.08 -6.42
N GLU A 110 -21.55 -29.50 -5.79
CA GLU A 110 -21.65 -29.42 -4.33
C GLU A 110 -21.39 -30.80 -3.71
N PRO A 111 -20.67 -30.88 -2.57
CA PRO A 111 -20.22 -32.15 -2.02
C PRO A 111 -21.42 -33.06 -1.72
N ALA A 112 -21.49 -34.19 -2.42
CA ALA A 112 -22.54 -35.18 -2.22
C ALA A 112 -22.48 -35.77 -0.80
N GLU A 113 -23.65 -36.02 -0.23
CA GLU A 113 -23.81 -36.49 1.15
C GLU A 113 -23.14 -37.86 1.40
N ASP A 114 -22.78 -38.09 2.67
CA ASP A 114 -21.90 -39.15 3.19
C ASP A 114 -21.88 -40.51 2.47
N LEU A 115 -20.65 -40.97 2.20
CA LEU A 115 -20.31 -42.40 2.05
C LEU A 115 -19.13 -42.74 2.97
N THR A 116 -19.40 -43.56 3.99
CA THR A 116 -18.47 -43.88 5.08
C THR A 116 -17.62 -45.12 4.79
N ASP A 117 -16.42 -44.91 4.26
CA ASP A 117 -15.45 -45.99 4.03
C ASP A 117 -14.65 -46.32 5.31
N THR A 118 -14.64 -47.60 5.71
CA THR A 118 -14.07 -48.04 7.00
C THR A 118 -12.69 -48.66 6.82
N VAL A 119 -11.63 -47.91 7.15
CA VAL A 119 -10.25 -48.43 7.14
C VAL A 119 -10.01 -49.27 8.40
N VAL A 120 -9.98 -50.60 8.25
CA VAL A 120 -9.60 -51.52 9.32
C VAL A 120 -8.08 -51.54 9.47
N CYS A 121 -7.57 -51.10 10.63
CA CYS A 121 -6.17 -51.29 11.00
C CYS A 121 -5.84 -52.77 11.23
N ASP A 122 -4.73 -53.24 10.67
CA ASP A 122 -4.33 -54.65 10.80
C ASP A 122 -3.76 -54.96 12.19
N SER A 123 -4.01 -56.19 12.64
CA SER A 123 -3.89 -56.67 14.03
C SER A 123 -2.45 -56.89 14.55
N LEU A 124 -1.43 -56.41 13.82
CA LEU A 124 -0.02 -56.76 14.03
C LEU A 124 0.78 -55.79 14.92
N CYS A 125 0.18 -54.71 15.44
CA CYS A 125 0.85 -53.82 16.39
C CYS A 125 0.88 -54.36 17.84
N ALA A 126 0.33 -55.53 18.11
CA ALA A 126 0.32 -56.15 19.43
C ALA A 126 1.56 -57.03 19.67
N GLY A 127 2.50 -56.56 20.51
CA GLY A 127 3.39 -57.46 21.25
C GLY A 127 4.85 -57.06 21.39
N ARG A 128 5.20 -56.50 22.56
CA ARG A 128 6.42 -56.86 23.30
C ARG A 128 6.32 -56.45 24.77
N LEU A 129 6.31 -57.49 25.62
CA LEU A 129 6.96 -57.68 26.91
C LEU A 129 7.10 -56.46 27.86
N HIS A 130 6.55 -56.45 29.09
CA HIS A 130 6.72 -57.33 30.27
C HIS A 130 7.64 -56.68 31.32
N GLU A 131 7.47 -57.06 32.59
CA GLU A 131 8.26 -56.65 33.77
C GLU A 131 8.04 -55.18 34.23
N GLN A 132 8.10 -54.84 35.53
CA GLN A 132 7.58 -55.49 36.75
C GLN A 132 7.57 -54.44 37.90
N ASP A 133 7.28 -54.86 39.13
CA ASP A 133 7.34 -54.12 40.41
C ASP A 133 6.20 -53.09 40.61
N GLU A 134 5.17 -53.31 41.44
CA GLU A 134 5.08 -53.66 42.87
C GLU A 134 5.17 -52.44 43.83
N GLU A 135 3.99 -52.07 44.35
CA GLU A 135 3.75 -51.53 45.70
C GLU A 135 4.36 -50.13 46.03
N GLU A 136 4.00 -49.42 47.10
CA GLU A 136 3.10 -49.73 48.23
C GLU A 136 2.26 -48.50 48.62
N SER A 137 1.13 -48.73 49.29
CA SER A 137 0.37 -47.67 49.99
C SER A 137 1.07 -47.20 51.28
N LEU A 138 0.80 -45.96 51.75
CA LEU A 138 0.30 -45.72 53.13
C LEU A 138 0.07 -44.23 53.48
N HIS A 139 -1.02 -43.98 54.23
CA HIS A 139 -1.28 -42.77 55.04
C HIS A 139 -0.64 -42.92 56.46
N PRO A 140 -0.89 -42.06 57.49
CA PRO A 140 -1.52 -40.73 57.54
C PRO A 140 -0.76 -39.65 58.38
N SER A 141 -1.27 -38.41 58.31
CA SER A 141 -1.17 -37.36 59.37
C SER A 141 0.21 -36.67 59.56
N ASN A 142 0.32 -35.47 60.14
CA ASN A 142 -0.67 -34.61 60.82
C ASN A 142 -0.25 -33.11 60.82
N VAL A 143 -1.16 -32.21 61.24
CA VAL A 143 -0.94 -30.80 61.66
C VAL A 143 -0.64 -29.76 60.57
N GLY A 144 -1.32 -28.60 60.64
CA GLY A 144 -0.67 -27.30 60.46
C GLY A 144 -1.24 -26.38 59.38
N SER A 145 -1.92 -25.31 59.81
CA SER A 145 -2.21 -24.16 58.95
C SER A 145 -0.95 -23.33 58.67
N GLY A 146 -0.65 -23.09 57.39
CA GLY A 146 0.41 -22.15 56.98
C GLY A 146 0.05 -21.51 55.65
N ALA A 147 -0.37 -20.25 55.67
CA ALA A 147 -0.54 -19.45 54.46
C ALA A 147 0.84 -19.05 53.92
N LEU A 148 0.99 -19.02 52.60
CA LEU A 148 2.21 -18.55 51.94
C LEU A 148 2.29 -17.01 52.04
N PRO A 149 3.47 -16.44 52.33
CA PRO A 149 3.61 -15.00 52.53
C PRO A 149 3.70 -14.23 51.21
N GLU A 150 3.07 -13.07 51.18
CA GLU A 150 3.35 -11.99 50.23
C GLU A 150 4.76 -11.42 50.52
N ILE A 151 5.41 -10.85 49.50
CA ILE A 151 6.70 -10.16 49.63
C ILE A 151 6.47 -8.66 49.31
N PRO A 152 6.99 -7.71 50.11
CA PRO A 152 6.31 -6.42 50.27
C PRO A 152 7.02 -5.24 49.60
N GLU A 153 6.29 -4.12 49.55
CA GLU A 153 6.85 -2.78 49.35
C GLU A 153 7.52 -2.29 50.65
N GLU A 154 8.58 -1.48 50.55
CA GLU A 154 9.17 -0.77 51.70
C GLU A 154 9.22 0.74 51.45
N GLU A 155 8.86 1.52 52.48
CA GLU A 155 8.85 2.98 52.47
C GLU A 155 10.16 3.60 53.01
N CYS A 156 10.62 4.63 52.31
CA CYS A 156 10.87 6.00 52.80
C CYS A 156 11.60 6.32 54.14
N ASN A 157 12.22 7.50 54.13
CA ASN A 157 12.52 8.43 55.24
C ASN A 157 13.82 8.32 56.08
N GLY A 158 14.29 9.52 56.44
CA GLY A 158 15.50 9.77 57.24
C GLY A 158 16.32 10.96 56.73
N CYS A 159 16.26 12.21 57.19
CA CYS A 159 15.37 13.07 58.00
C CYS A 159 16.25 14.31 58.41
N CYS A 160 15.66 15.42 58.87
CA CYS A 160 16.32 16.67 59.32
C CYS A 160 16.98 17.53 58.19
N THR A 161 16.97 18.87 58.22
CA THR A 161 16.40 19.86 59.19
C THR A 161 16.05 21.19 58.48
N GLU A 162 15.38 22.08 59.19
CA GLU A 162 14.90 23.40 58.74
C GLU A 162 15.96 24.53 58.83
N ASP A 163 15.61 25.68 58.24
CA ASP A 163 16.09 27.07 58.48
C ASP A 163 17.60 27.43 58.54
N GLU A 164 18.00 28.39 57.69
CA GLU A 164 18.45 29.71 58.18
C GLU A 164 18.41 30.80 57.07
N GLU A 165 18.08 32.04 57.45
CA GLU A 165 18.26 33.22 56.60
C GLU A 165 19.74 33.63 56.56
N ASN A 166 20.23 34.28 55.49
CA ASN A 166 20.84 35.63 55.57
C ASN A 166 21.45 36.19 54.27
N HIS A 167 21.27 37.51 54.11
CA HIS A 167 22.18 38.52 53.53
C HIS A 167 22.93 38.29 52.20
N CYS A 168 22.64 39.19 51.24
CA CYS A 168 23.68 39.76 50.37
C CYS A 168 24.69 40.58 51.19
N PRO A 169 25.88 40.86 50.63
CA PRO A 169 26.09 42.28 50.30
C PRO A 169 26.59 42.54 48.86
N GLU A 170 26.37 43.79 48.47
CA GLU A 170 26.88 44.50 47.30
C GLU A 170 28.43 44.45 47.16
N GLN A 171 29.00 44.62 45.95
CA GLN A 171 29.57 45.94 45.55
C GLN A 171 30.22 46.02 44.15
N HIS A 172 29.86 47.13 43.47
CA HIS A 172 30.65 48.00 42.58
C HIS A 172 31.03 47.66 41.10
N SER A 173 30.67 48.65 40.26
CA SER A 173 31.44 49.34 39.20
C SER A 173 31.69 48.69 37.83
N GLU A 174 30.79 48.98 36.87
CA GLU A 174 30.95 50.00 35.80
C GLU A 174 32.33 50.70 35.62
N PRO A 175 32.70 51.21 34.41
CA PRO A 175 31.78 51.84 33.44
C PRO A 175 31.97 51.51 31.94
N GLU A 176 31.10 52.13 31.14
CA GLU A 176 31.16 52.27 29.67
C GLU A 176 32.31 53.19 29.20
N PRO A 177 32.44 53.41 27.87
CA PRO A 177 32.50 54.79 27.38
C PRO A 177 31.52 55.10 26.24
N GLU A 178 31.15 56.38 26.13
CA GLU A 178 30.17 56.94 25.16
C GLU A 178 30.77 57.31 23.78
N VAL A 179 29.90 57.28 22.76
CA VAL A 179 29.71 58.24 21.64
C VAL A 179 30.92 58.89 20.94
N GLU A 180 31.03 58.61 19.62
CA GLU A 180 31.28 59.53 18.48
C GLU A 180 31.23 58.67 17.18
N GLY A 181 30.79 59.08 15.99
CA GLY A 181 30.11 60.29 15.49
C GLY A 181 29.98 60.20 13.95
N ASP A 182 28.88 60.65 13.34
CA ASP A 182 28.69 60.61 11.86
C ASP A 182 29.67 61.52 11.10
N PRO A 183 29.96 61.17 9.83
CA PRO A 183 29.63 62.14 8.78
C PRO A 183 28.91 61.56 7.55
N VAL A 184 27.93 62.30 7.07
CA VAL A 184 27.39 62.22 5.69
C VAL A 184 28.37 62.91 4.72
N LEU A 185 28.29 62.57 3.42
CA LEU A 185 28.79 63.24 2.18
C LEU A 185 29.45 62.21 1.26
N GLU A 186 29.30 62.22 -0.07
CA GLU A 186 28.27 62.81 -0.94
C GLU A 186 28.29 62.03 -2.28
N GLU A 187 27.39 62.34 -3.22
CA GLU A 187 27.43 61.76 -4.57
C GLU A 187 28.60 62.33 -5.39
N ASP A 188 29.20 61.56 -6.29
CA ASP A 188 29.68 62.12 -7.56
C ASP A 188 29.71 61.08 -8.69
N ASN A 189 29.60 61.56 -9.94
CA ASN A 189 29.56 60.74 -11.14
C ASN A 189 30.95 60.68 -11.81
N ASN A 190 31.20 59.64 -12.62
CA ASN A 190 31.63 59.93 -13.98
C ASN A 190 31.36 58.79 -14.98
N GLU A 191 31.30 59.18 -16.25
CA GLU A 191 31.01 58.35 -17.42
C GLU A 191 32.30 57.94 -18.17
N GLN A 192 32.14 57.54 -19.43
CA GLN A 192 33.15 57.20 -20.46
C GLN A 192 33.57 55.72 -20.48
N GLU A 193 33.19 54.89 -21.45
CA GLU A 193 33.16 55.02 -22.94
C GLU A 193 34.54 54.90 -23.60
N GLU A 194 34.75 53.76 -24.27
CA GLU A 194 35.40 53.54 -25.58
C GLU A 194 34.81 52.17 -26.04
N GLU A 195 34.07 52.04 -27.16
CA GLU A 195 34.48 52.15 -28.58
C GLU A 195 35.53 51.07 -28.99
N GLU A 196 35.45 50.39 -30.14
CA GLU A 196 34.65 50.64 -31.37
C GLU A 196 34.51 49.36 -32.25
N GLN A 197 33.54 49.34 -33.20
CA GLN A 197 33.58 48.69 -34.54
C GLN A 197 33.66 47.12 -34.71
N GLN A 198 33.06 46.46 -35.73
CA GLN A 198 31.98 46.80 -36.70
C GLN A 198 31.52 45.57 -37.54
N GLN A 199 30.45 45.77 -38.34
CA GLN A 199 30.03 45.07 -39.59
C GLN A 199 29.20 43.76 -39.55
N ASP A 200 27.91 43.91 -39.86
CA ASP A 200 27.01 42.89 -40.46
C ASP A 200 27.35 42.64 -41.97
N PRO A 201 26.72 41.66 -42.65
CA PRO A 201 25.40 41.96 -43.27
C PRO A 201 24.37 40.80 -43.33
N GLU A 202 23.10 41.22 -43.30
CA GLU A 202 21.91 40.64 -43.99
C GLU A 202 21.48 39.17 -43.73
N GLY A 203 20.31 39.03 -43.10
CA GLY A 203 19.49 37.81 -43.09
C GLY A 203 18.07 38.10 -42.55
N THR A 204 17.08 38.23 -43.44
CA THR A 204 15.69 38.55 -43.07
C THR A 204 14.83 37.31 -42.92
N ASP A 205 14.19 37.13 -41.76
CA ASP A 205 13.02 36.27 -41.57
C ASP A 205 12.12 36.88 -40.48
N ASP A 206 10.85 37.15 -40.81
CA ASP A 206 9.83 37.59 -39.84
C ASP A 206 9.31 36.39 -39.02
N PRO A 207 9.08 36.53 -37.71
CA PRO A 207 8.51 35.46 -36.89
C PRO A 207 7.03 35.20 -37.24
N PRO A 208 6.55 33.95 -37.18
CA PRO A 208 5.17 33.62 -37.50
C PRO A 208 4.18 34.17 -36.46
N PRO A 209 2.92 34.49 -36.85
CA PRO A 209 1.91 35.00 -35.93
C PRO A 209 1.48 33.95 -34.89
N PRO A 210 1.01 34.39 -33.71
CA PRO A 210 0.55 33.48 -32.65
C PRO A 210 -0.70 32.70 -33.09
N PRO A 211 -0.90 31.48 -32.56
CA PRO A 211 -2.10 30.67 -32.85
C PRO A 211 -3.36 31.33 -32.26
N PRO A 212 -4.54 31.10 -32.87
CA PRO A 212 -5.80 31.68 -32.40
C PRO A 212 -6.21 31.13 -31.03
N SER A 213 -6.72 32.02 -30.17
CA SER A 213 -7.33 31.66 -28.90
C SER A 213 -8.64 30.90 -29.14
N ILE A 214 -8.69 29.63 -28.75
CA ILE A 214 -9.91 28.82 -28.80
C ILE A 214 -10.81 29.20 -27.62
N THR A 215 -12.00 29.68 -27.91
CA THR A 215 -13.10 29.81 -26.95
C THR A 215 -13.66 28.43 -26.62
N VAL A 216 -13.84 28.14 -25.33
CA VAL A 216 -14.61 26.97 -24.90
C VAL A 216 -16.08 27.36 -24.91
N GLU A 217 -16.82 26.83 -25.87
CA GLU A 217 -18.29 26.77 -25.83
C GLU A 217 -18.70 25.32 -25.46
N ASP A 218 -19.88 25.16 -24.88
CA ASP A 218 -20.30 23.92 -24.23
C ASP A 218 -20.73 22.82 -25.22
N GLU A 219 -20.18 21.60 -25.07
CA GLU A 219 -20.81 20.37 -25.56
C GLU A 219 -20.82 19.32 -24.43
N GLU A 220 -22.01 19.06 -23.88
CA GLU A 220 -22.30 17.87 -23.06
C GLU A 220 -22.49 16.61 -23.94
N SER A 221 -22.57 15.45 -23.26
CA SER A 221 -23.26 14.21 -23.68
C SER A 221 -22.44 13.06 -24.32
N ALA A 222 -23.14 11.94 -24.55
CA ALA A 222 -22.74 10.74 -25.28
C ALA A 222 -21.71 9.78 -24.63
N ALA A 223 -22.01 9.26 -23.44
CA ALA A 223 -21.38 8.02 -22.92
C ALA A 223 -22.34 7.10 -22.13
N ALA A 224 -23.65 7.13 -22.42
CA ALA A 224 -24.64 6.24 -21.81
C ALA A 224 -25.78 5.93 -22.79
N GLU A 225 -25.81 4.72 -23.35
CA GLU A 225 -26.98 3.81 -23.43
C GLU A 225 -26.69 2.62 -24.36
N ALA A 226 -27.01 1.42 -23.89
CA ALA A 226 -27.19 0.20 -24.68
C ALA A 226 -28.08 -0.78 -23.90
N THR A 227 -29.26 -0.30 -23.51
CA THR A 227 -30.29 -1.06 -22.79
C THR A 227 -31.00 -2.05 -23.72
N LYS A 228 -31.54 -3.13 -23.14
CA LYS A 228 -32.60 -3.93 -23.79
C LYS A 228 -33.43 -4.66 -22.73
N GLU A 229 -34.74 -4.44 -22.81
CA GLU A 229 -35.86 -5.37 -22.54
C GLU A 229 -35.83 -6.25 -21.27
N SER A 230 -36.87 -6.27 -20.43
CA SER A 230 -38.15 -5.53 -20.43
C SER A 230 -38.83 -5.64 -19.05
N ASP A 231 -39.77 -4.74 -18.75
CA ASP A 231 -41.19 -5.07 -18.52
C ASP A 231 -41.99 -3.83 -18.04
N GLU A 232 -43.29 -3.81 -18.35
CA GLU A 232 -44.20 -2.70 -18.08
C GLU A 232 -44.92 -2.86 -16.72
N ASN A 233 -45.13 -1.77 -15.98
CA ASN A 233 -46.45 -1.31 -15.45
C ASN A 233 -46.32 -0.24 -14.36
N GLY A 234 -47.43 0.45 -14.06
CA GLY A 234 -47.70 0.85 -12.66
C GLY A 234 -47.45 2.32 -12.27
N ASN A 235 -47.87 3.26 -13.10
CA ASN A 235 -48.12 4.66 -12.72
C ASN A 235 -48.94 4.81 -11.42
N GLU A 236 -48.50 5.61 -10.45
CA GLU A 236 -49.36 6.58 -9.73
C GLU A 236 -48.55 7.64 -8.97
N ASP A 237 -49.04 8.89 -9.00
CA ASP A 237 -48.48 10.04 -8.30
C ASP A 237 -48.86 10.05 -6.81
N ILE A 238 -48.08 10.77 -5.99
CA ILE A 238 -48.63 11.70 -4.97
C ILE A 238 -47.54 12.66 -4.49
N GLU A 239 -47.97 13.88 -4.15
CA GLU A 239 -47.12 15.01 -3.80
C GLU A 239 -46.68 15.01 -2.32
N ASP A 240 -45.71 15.90 -2.05
CA ASP A 240 -45.65 16.77 -0.89
C ASP A 240 -44.99 16.36 0.46
N GLN A 241 -44.02 17.22 0.80
CA GLN A 241 -43.84 17.91 2.09
C GLN A 241 -43.14 17.24 3.31
N ASN A 242 -41.85 17.59 3.40
CA ASN A 242 -41.28 18.53 4.42
C ASN A 242 -40.95 18.06 5.87
N VAL A 243 -40.07 18.87 6.50
CA VAL A 243 -39.81 18.99 7.97
C VAL A 243 -39.21 17.73 8.65
N LEU A 244 -37.89 17.62 8.84
CA LEU A 244 -36.98 18.30 9.80
C LEU A 244 -36.90 17.67 11.21
N LYS A 245 -35.66 17.32 11.60
CA LYS A 245 -35.07 17.21 12.97
C LYS A 245 -35.66 16.11 13.90
N ALA A 246 -34.88 15.22 14.53
CA ALA A 246 -33.60 15.30 15.27
C ALA A 246 -33.77 15.64 16.77
N ALA A 247 -32.79 15.22 17.59
CA ALA A 247 -32.79 15.16 19.06
C ALA A 247 -33.74 14.09 19.66
N GLU A 248 -33.58 13.57 20.88
CA GLU A 248 -32.38 13.11 21.63
C GLU A 248 -32.88 12.30 22.86
N VAL A 249 -32.08 11.31 23.27
CA VAL A 249 -31.86 10.73 24.62
C VAL A 249 -32.74 11.19 25.81
N ILE A 250 -33.30 10.24 26.59
CA ILE A 250 -33.12 10.08 28.08
C ILE A 250 -33.81 8.78 28.59
N GLU A 251 -33.40 8.34 29.78
CA GLU A 251 -33.65 7.07 30.48
C GLU A 251 -35.06 6.95 31.14
N GLU A 252 -35.50 5.73 31.48
CA GLU A 252 -35.81 5.29 32.86
C GLU A 252 -36.09 3.77 32.97
N GLU A 253 -36.27 3.24 34.19
CA GLU A 253 -36.21 1.79 34.54
C GLU A 253 -37.57 1.09 34.81
N ALA A 254 -37.47 -0.23 35.08
CA ALA A 254 -38.45 -1.15 35.69
C ALA A 254 -39.68 -1.61 34.83
N GLY A 255 -40.20 -2.84 34.99
CA GLY A 255 -39.74 -3.99 35.78
C GLY A 255 -40.91 -4.84 36.34
N GLU A 256 -40.90 -6.17 36.22
CA GLU A 256 -41.98 -7.06 36.72
C GLU A 256 -41.54 -8.52 37.00
N THR A 257 -42.38 -9.30 37.70
CA THR A 257 -42.10 -10.64 38.28
C THR A 257 -43.20 -11.68 37.94
N GLU A 258 -43.20 -12.97 38.31
CA GLU A 258 -42.36 -13.84 39.17
C GLU A 258 -42.13 -15.20 38.42
N GLU A 259 -41.84 -16.41 38.93
CA GLU A 259 -41.83 -17.10 40.24
C GLU A 259 -40.76 -18.23 40.19
N VAL A 260 -40.55 -19.02 41.27
CA VAL A 260 -39.61 -20.17 41.33
C VAL A 260 -40.27 -21.38 42.01
N VAL A 261 -40.03 -22.61 41.52
CA VAL A 261 -40.34 -23.86 42.26
C VAL A 261 -39.25 -24.93 42.03
N GLU A 262 -38.77 -25.55 43.12
CA GLU A 262 -37.78 -26.65 43.16
C GLU A 262 -38.49 -28.04 43.07
N SER A 263 -37.85 -29.20 42.84
CA SER A 263 -36.97 -29.86 43.83
C SER A 263 -36.55 -31.31 43.47
N GLN A 264 -35.33 -31.67 43.91
CA GLN A 264 -34.86 -32.96 44.47
C GLN A 264 -34.81 -34.28 43.64
N ASP A 265 -33.59 -34.61 43.22
CA ASP A 265 -32.81 -35.85 43.42
C ASP A 265 -33.47 -37.25 43.55
N GLU A 266 -32.98 -38.21 42.76
CA GLU A 266 -32.67 -39.59 43.21
C GLU A 266 -31.47 -40.16 42.41
N ILE A 267 -30.71 -41.13 42.97
CA ILE A 267 -29.40 -41.58 42.44
C ILE A 267 -29.36 -43.09 42.14
N VAL A 268 -28.98 -43.47 40.91
CA VAL A 268 -28.42 -44.80 40.56
C VAL A 268 -27.26 -44.60 39.56
N ALA A 269 -26.29 -45.53 39.52
CA ALA A 269 -24.96 -45.32 38.92
C ALA A 269 -24.65 -46.21 37.69
N THR A 270 -23.46 -45.98 37.10
CA THR A 270 -22.83 -46.68 35.94
C THR A 270 -23.53 -46.48 34.60
N GLU A 271 -22.84 -46.33 33.46
CA GLU A 271 -21.47 -46.74 33.11
C GLU A 271 -20.54 -45.55 32.76
N GLY A 272 -19.23 -45.81 32.61
CA GLY A 272 -18.25 -44.82 32.18
C GLY A 272 -17.56 -45.28 30.89
N GLU A 273 -17.59 -44.46 29.86
CA GLU A 273 -16.89 -44.71 28.60
C GLU A 273 -15.52 -44.02 28.61
N ASP A 274 -14.46 -44.76 28.33
CA ASP A 274 -13.08 -44.24 28.30
C ASP A 274 -12.91 -43.21 27.16
N GLU A 275 -12.27 -42.08 27.49
CA GLU A 275 -11.97 -41.02 26.54
C GLU A 275 -10.94 -41.50 25.50
N ILE A 276 -11.39 -41.90 24.31
CA ILE A 276 -10.53 -42.41 23.22
C ILE A 276 -9.66 -41.26 22.67
N THR A 277 -8.55 -40.99 23.36
CA THR A 277 -7.55 -40.01 22.91
C THR A 277 -6.90 -40.52 21.62
N ARG A 278 -7.31 -39.94 20.48
CA ARG A 278 -6.72 -40.26 19.18
C ARG A 278 -5.25 -39.87 19.18
N CYS A 279 -4.37 -40.79 18.76
CA CYS A 279 -2.95 -40.48 18.64
C CYS A 279 -2.75 -39.41 17.55
N ALA A 280 -2.07 -38.32 17.88
CA ALA A 280 -1.84 -37.18 16.98
C ALA A 280 -1.22 -37.58 15.62
N ASN A 281 -0.45 -38.67 15.55
CA ASN A 281 0.08 -39.19 14.29
C ASN A 281 -1.02 -39.66 13.32
N CYS A 282 -2.17 -40.15 13.81
CA CYS A 282 -3.26 -40.59 12.94
C CYS A 282 -4.05 -39.41 12.35
N GLU A 283 -4.23 -38.33 13.11
CA GLU A 283 -4.88 -37.11 12.61
C GLU A 283 -3.96 -36.33 11.67
N ALA A 284 -2.67 -36.24 11.97
CA ALA A 284 -1.67 -35.72 11.06
C ALA A 284 -1.63 -36.52 9.74
N LEU A 285 -1.64 -37.85 9.80
CA LEU A 285 -1.56 -38.70 8.61
C LEU A 285 -2.84 -38.65 7.75
N ASN A 286 -4.03 -38.62 8.36
CA ASN A 286 -5.27 -38.47 7.58
C ASN A 286 -5.38 -37.08 6.95
N THR A 287 -5.01 -36.01 7.66
CA THR A 287 -4.95 -34.66 7.08
C THR A 287 -3.98 -34.62 5.89
N MET A 288 -2.80 -35.21 6.05
CA MET A 288 -1.79 -35.30 5.00
C MET A 288 -2.26 -36.11 3.78
N ILE A 289 -2.97 -37.24 3.99
CA ILE A 289 -3.45 -38.11 2.91
C ILE A 289 -4.69 -37.55 2.20
N HIS A 290 -5.60 -36.86 2.90
CA HIS A 290 -6.78 -36.25 2.26
C HIS A 290 -6.44 -34.99 1.46
N HIS A 291 -5.33 -34.31 1.80
CA HIS A 291 -4.74 -33.22 1.00
C HIS A 291 -3.99 -33.74 -0.25
N LEU A 292 -3.74 -35.05 -0.35
CA LEU A 292 -2.82 -35.67 -1.33
C LEU A 292 -3.47 -36.23 -2.61
N LYS A 293 -4.76 -35.96 -2.91
CA LYS A 293 -5.43 -36.56 -4.10
C LYS A 293 -6.20 -35.66 -5.08
N SER A 294 -7.38 -35.13 -4.76
CA SER A 294 -8.40 -34.93 -5.83
C SER A 294 -9.34 -33.71 -5.76
N VAL A 295 -8.92 -32.56 -5.22
CA VAL A 295 -9.68 -31.30 -5.36
C VAL A 295 -8.73 -30.18 -5.82
N GLY A 296 -9.10 -29.40 -6.85
CA GLY A 296 -8.47 -28.12 -7.15
C GLY A 296 -7.29 -28.07 -8.15
N LYS A 297 -7.10 -29.04 -9.07
CA LYS A 297 -6.14 -28.84 -10.19
C LYS A 297 -6.65 -27.73 -11.13
N SER A 298 -6.21 -26.51 -10.87
CA SER A 298 -6.77 -25.26 -11.42
C SER A 298 -5.95 -24.65 -12.58
N PHE A 299 -5.11 -25.47 -13.24
CA PHE A 299 -4.55 -25.17 -14.56
C PHE A 299 -4.53 -26.44 -15.42
N ARG A 300 -5.55 -26.65 -16.24
CA ARG A 300 -5.65 -27.74 -17.21
C ARG A 300 -5.31 -27.28 -18.63
N SER A 301 -5.57 -26.00 -18.92
CA SER A 301 -5.31 -25.40 -20.22
C SER A 301 -4.07 -24.49 -20.22
N GLY A 302 -4.12 -23.35 -19.53
CA GLY A 302 -3.22 -22.24 -19.81
C GLY A 302 -1.76 -22.50 -19.42
N LEU A 303 -1.52 -23.12 -18.26
CA LEU A 303 -0.17 -23.43 -17.80
C LEU A 303 0.48 -24.53 -18.66
N LEU A 304 -0.28 -25.53 -19.10
CA LEU A 304 0.18 -26.60 -19.99
C LEU A 304 0.53 -26.04 -21.37
N ASN A 305 -0.37 -25.25 -21.96
CA ASN A 305 -0.16 -24.56 -23.23
C ASN A 305 1.06 -23.62 -23.18
N PHE A 306 1.17 -22.79 -22.14
CA PHE A 306 2.32 -21.91 -21.95
C PHE A 306 3.64 -22.68 -21.83
N CYS A 307 3.68 -23.74 -21.02
CA CYS A 307 4.90 -24.53 -20.85
C CYS A 307 5.33 -25.20 -22.15
N ALA A 308 4.37 -25.69 -22.95
CA ALA A 308 4.64 -26.28 -24.25
C ALA A 308 5.26 -25.27 -25.24
N VAL A 309 4.71 -24.06 -25.32
CA VAL A 309 5.26 -22.98 -26.16
C VAL A 309 6.61 -22.48 -25.62
N ALA A 310 6.81 -22.44 -24.31
CA ALA A 310 8.08 -22.06 -23.68
C ALA A 310 9.21 -23.06 -23.98
N LEU A 311 8.91 -24.36 -24.07
CA LEU A 311 9.85 -25.39 -24.52
C LEU A 311 10.10 -25.32 -26.04
N ALA A 312 9.06 -25.08 -26.85
CA ALA A 312 9.22 -24.87 -28.30
C ALA A 312 10.12 -23.65 -28.61
N LEU A 313 10.00 -22.56 -27.84
CA LEU A 313 10.88 -21.38 -27.93
C LEU A 313 12.33 -21.70 -27.51
N ASN A 314 12.52 -22.50 -26.46
CA ASN A 314 13.85 -22.98 -26.02
C ASN A 314 14.57 -23.74 -27.14
N ASP A 315 13.84 -24.62 -27.85
CA ASP A 315 14.35 -25.39 -28.98
C ASP A 315 14.59 -24.55 -30.24
N GLN A 316 14.23 -23.25 -30.20
CA GLN A 316 14.55 -22.22 -31.18
C GLN A 316 15.55 -21.18 -30.65
N GLY A 317 16.18 -21.42 -29.49
CA GLY A 317 17.22 -20.56 -28.91
C GLY A 317 16.70 -19.31 -28.18
N TYR A 318 15.38 -19.22 -27.95
CA TYR A 318 14.72 -18.15 -27.21
C TYR A 318 14.40 -18.58 -25.78
N ARG A 319 13.86 -17.67 -24.96
CA ARG A 319 13.38 -17.97 -23.61
C ARG A 319 12.10 -17.21 -23.31
N ALA A 320 11.12 -17.92 -22.75
CA ALA A 320 9.95 -17.30 -22.15
C ALA A 320 10.36 -16.43 -20.95
N ILE A 321 9.59 -15.37 -20.69
CA ILE A 321 9.75 -14.50 -19.52
C ILE A 321 8.94 -15.04 -18.33
N GLY A 322 7.69 -15.45 -18.56
CA GLY A 322 6.79 -15.83 -17.48
C GLY A 322 5.31 -15.93 -17.84
N ILE A 323 4.47 -15.92 -16.81
CA ILE A 323 3.01 -15.97 -16.91
C ILE A 323 2.33 -14.78 -16.22
N ARG A 324 1.09 -14.49 -16.59
CA ARG A 324 0.14 -13.69 -15.80
C ARG A 324 -1.04 -14.54 -15.35
N ILE A 325 -1.47 -14.32 -14.11
CA ILE A 325 -2.69 -14.84 -13.48
C ILE A 325 -3.54 -13.62 -13.10
N ASP A 326 -4.84 -13.64 -13.39
CA ASP A 326 -5.76 -12.48 -13.29
C ASP A 326 -7.09 -12.85 -12.58
N SER A 327 -7.17 -14.06 -12.03
CA SER A 327 -8.37 -14.61 -11.39
C SER A 327 -8.04 -15.86 -10.54
N GLY A 328 -9.02 -16.31 -9.76
CA GLY A 328 -8.88 -17.46 -8.85
C GLY A 328 -8.08 -17.14 -7.58
N ASP A 329 -7.66 -18.18 -6.85
CA ASP A 329 -6.79 -18.04 -5.68
C ASP A 329 -5.35 -17.77 -6.14
N LEU A 330 -4.97 -16.49 -6.15
CA LEU A 330 -3.65 -16.04 -6.61
C LEU A 330 -2.49 -16.60 -5.76
N ALA A 331 -2.70 -16.91 -4.48
CA ALA A 331 -1.67 -17.53 -3.65
C ALA A 331 -1.45 -18.98 -4.08
N TYR A 332 -2.52 -19.79 -4.06
CA TYR A 332 -2.50 -21.20 -4.47
C TYR A 332 -2.00 -21.38 -5.90
N LEU A 333 -2.56 -20.63 -6.86
CA LEU A 333 -2.19 -20.71 -8.28
C LEU A 333 -0.73 -20.34 -8.51
N SER A 334 -0.19 -19.33 -7.80
CA SER A 334 1.23 -18.99 -7.91
C SER A 334 2.15 -20.09 -7.39
N CYS A 335 1.77 -20.76 -6.29
CA CYS A 335 2.50 -21.91 -5.75
C CYS A 335 2.47 -23.11 -6.72
N LEU A 336 1.30 -23.45 -7.25
CA LEU A 336 1.12 -24.53 -8.24
C LEU A 336 1.92 -24.28 -9.53
N ALA A 337 1.92 -23.04 -10.02
CA ALA A 337 2.70 -22.64 -11.19
C ALA A 337 4.23 -22.73 -10.93
N ARG A 338 4.70 -22.29 -9.75
CA ARG A 338 6.11 -22.41 -9.37
C ARG A 338 6.56 -23.87 -9.31
N GLU A 339 5.79 -24.73 -8.66
CA GLU A 339 6.09 -26.15 -8.56
C GLU A 339 6.13 -26.81 -9.94
N THR A 340 5.19 -26.46 -10.82
CA THR A 340 5.19 -26.93 -12.22
C THR A 340 6.44 -26.48 -12.96
N PHE A 341 6.88 -25.23 -12.80
CA PHE A 341 8.12 -24.74 -13.41
C PHE A 341 9.37 -25.45 -12.87
N GLU A 342 9.39 -25.80 -11.58
CA GLU A 342 10.47 -26.56 -10.95
C GLU A 342 10.52 -28.01 -11.46
N ARG A 343 9.38 -28.71 -11.47
CA ARG A 343 9.25 -30.07 -12.05
C ARG A 343 9.73 -30.12 -13.51
N ILE A 344 9.38 -29.11 -14.33
CA ILE A 344 9.82 -29.02 -15.73
C ILE A 344 11.32 -28.70 -15.83
N ALA A 345 11.83 -27.77 -15.01
CA ALA A 345 13.25 -27.42 -14.96
C ALA A 345 14.13 -28.66 -14.66
N GLU A 346 13.71 -29.53 -13.75
CA GLU A 346 14.39 -30.81 -13.48
C GLU A 346 14.21 -31.81 -14.63
N ARG A 347 12.97 -32.05 -15.06
CA ARG A 347 12.61 -33.09 -16.04
C ARG A 347 13.27 -32.89 -17.41
N PHE A 348 13.47 -31.65 -17.82
CA PHE A 348 14.10 -31.24 -19.09
C PHE A 348 15.51 -30.66 -18.91
N LYS A 349 16.01 -30.54 -17.67
CA LYS A 349 17.32 -29.98 -17.31
C LYS A 349 17.52 -28.52 -17.74
N LEU A 350 16.46 -27.72 -17.60
CA LEU A 350 16.41 -26.29 -17.94
C LEU A 350 16.36 -25.42 -16.67
N PRO A 351 17.49 -25.14 -16.00
CA PRO A 351 17.53 -24.44 -14.70
C PRO A 351 17.15 -22.94 -14.76
N TRP A 352 16.79 -22.43 -15.93
CA TRP A 352 16.18 -21.11 -16.10
C TRP A 352 14.64 -21.17 -15.99
N PHE A 353 14.03 -22.33 -16.23
CA PHE A 353 12.57 -22.49 -16.32
C PHE A 353 11.89 -22.30 -14.95
N SER A 354 12.48 -22.80 -13.86
CA SER A 354 12.00 -22.56 -12.49
C SER A 354 11.99 -21.08 -12.07
N LYS A 355 12.72 -20.22 -12.79
CA LYS A 355 12.85 -18.77 -12.56
C LYS A 355 11.97 -17.93 -13.48
N LEU A 356 11.03 -18.54 -14.19
CA LEU A 356 9.99 -17.84 -14.94
C LEU A 356 9.19 -16.92 -14.02
N THR A 357 8.91 -15.70 -14.47
CA THR A 357 8.21 -14.67 -13.70
C THR A 357 6.73 -15.00 -13.55
N ILE A 358 6.19 -14.95 -12.33
CA ILE A 358 4.75 -15.04 -12.07
C ILE A 358 4.21 -13.64 -11.79
N VAL A 359 3.41 -13.11 -12.72
CA VAL A 359 2.69 -11.84 -12.55
C VAL A 359 1.28 -12.13 -12.04
N ALA A 360 0.82 -11.42 -11.02
CA ALA A 360 -0.58 -11.43 -10.59
C ALA A 360 -1.22 -10.05 -10.82
N SER A 361 -2.48 -10.04 -11.25
CA SER A 361 -3.30 -8.82 -11.36
C SER A 361 -4.76 -9.13 -11.00
N ASN A 362 -5.67 -8.19 -11.28
CA ASN A 362 -7.07 -8.12 -10.83
C ASN A 362 -7.26 -7.79 -9.34
N ASP A 363 -8.01 -6.70 -9.07
CA ASP A 363 -8.37 -6.13 -7.76
C ASP A 363 -7.31 -6.15 -6.63
N ILE A 364 -6.02 -6.09 -7.03
CA ILE A 364 -4.88 -6.01 -6.12
C ILE A 364 -4.88 -4.65 -5.41
N ASN A 365 -4.92 -4.69 -4.08
CA ASN A 365 -4.81 -3.56 -3.15
C ASN A 365 -3.90 -3.92 -1.96
N GLU A 366 -3.68 -2.97 -1.05
CA GLU A 366 -2.79 -3.14 0.11
C GLU A 366 -3.19 -4.32 1.01
N ASP A 367 -4.48 -4.46 1.34
CA ASP A 367 -4.98 -5.51 2.22
C ASP A 367 -4.88 -6.89 1.56
N THR A 368 -5.14 -7.01 0.25
CA THR A 368 -4.90 -8.26 -0.49
C THR A 368 -3.41 -8.61 -0.58
N ILE A 369 -2.51 -7.64 -0.77
CA ILE A 369 -1.05 -7.90 -0.80
C ILE A 369 -0.59 -8.42 0.57
N LEU A 370 -1.07 -7.84 1.68
CA LEU A 370 -0.77 -8.33 3.03
C LEU A 370 -1.22 -9.79 3.19
N SER A 371 -2.46 -10.11 2.86
CA SER A 371 -2.99 -11.48 2.96
C SER A 371 -2.23 -12.49 2.08
N LEU A 372 -1.86 -12.12 0.85
CA LEU A 372 -1.08 -12.99 -0.04
C LEU A 372 0.34 -13.24 0.51
N ASN A 373 0.96 -12.26 1.19
CA ASN A 373 2.27 -12.43 1.84
C ASN A 373 2.19 -13.38 3.04
N GLU A 374 1.14 -13.29 3.85
CA GLU A 374 0.90 -14.20 4.98
C GLU A 374 0.68 -15.66 4.51
N GLN A 375 0.06 -15.84 3.35
CA GLN A 375 -0.12 -17.15 2.69
C GLN A 375 1.15 -17.69 1.99
N GLY A 376 2.22 -16.89 1.90
CA GLY A 376 3.50 -17.34 1.35
C GLY A 376 3.49 -17.59 -0.16
N HIS A 377 2.87 -16.69 -0.94
CA HIS A 377 2.78 -16.76 -2.41
C HIS A 377 4.12 -16.98 -3.15
N LYS A 378 4.05 -17.24 -4.46
CA LYS A 378 5.20 -17.32 -5.38
C LYS A 378 5.14 -16.33 -6.55
N ILE A 379 4.22 -15.36 -6.46
CA ILE A 379 4.11 -14.16 -7.32
C ILE A 379 5.41 -13.34 -7.21
N ASP A 380 5.95 -12.93 -8.36
CA ASP A 380 7.15 -12.07 -8.47
C ASP A 380 6.79 -10.58 -8.75
N CYS A 381 5.60 -10.31 -9.30
CA CYS A 381 5.19 -8.98 -9.75
C CYS A 381 3.67 -8.76 -9.63
N PHE A 382 3.26 -7.58 -9.17
CA PHE A 382 1.85 -7.20 -9.02
C PHE A 382 1.43 -6.13 -10.04
N GLY A 383 0.40 -6.43 -10.85
CA GLY A 383 -0.25 -5.50 -11.76
C GLY A 383 -1.44 -4.81 -11.10
N ILE A 384 -1.24 -3.58 -10.62
CA ILE A 384 -2.27 -2.82 -9.89
C ILE A 384 -2.94 -1.80 -10.82
N GLY A 385 -4.25 -1.94 -11.01
CA GLY A 385 -5.08 -1.07 -11.85
C GLY A 385 -5.96 -0.12 -11.06
N THR A 386 -7.26 -0.44 -10.97
CA THR A 386 -8.34 0.42 -10.46
C THR A 386 -8.02 1.08 -9.12
N HIS A 387 -7.62 0.30 -8.10
CA HIS A 387 -7.33 0.82 -6.75
C HIS A 387 -6.25 1.91 -6.73
N LEU A 388 -5.21 1.81 -7.58
CA LEU A 388 -4.15 2.81 -7.68
C LEU A 388 -4.62 4.08 -8.38
N VAL A 389 -5.26 3.95 -9.53
CA VAL A 389 -5.64 5.09 -10.38
C VAL A 389 -6.80 5.89 -9.77
N THR A 390 -7.73 5.22 -9.10
CA THR A 390 -8.89 5.87 -8.44
C THR A 390 -8.62 6.30 -7.00
N CYS A 391 -7.53 5.82 -6.38
CA CYS A 391 -7.28 5.98 -4.94
C CYS A 391 -8.48 5.58 -4.07
N GLN A 392 -9.21 4.52 -4.44
CA GLN A 392 -10.59 4.20 -4.01
C GLN A 392 -10.91 4.40 -2.50
N ARG A 393 -9.98 4.08 -1.59
CA ARG A 393 -10.15 4.26 -0.13
C ARG A 393 -10.25 5.74 0.30
N GLN A 394 -9.64 6.65 -0.45
CA GLN A 394 -9.74 8.09 -0.29
C GLN A 394 -9.48 8.79 -1.65
N PRO A 395 -10.49 8.92 -2.53
CA PRO A 395 -10.31 9.46 -3.89
C PRO A 395 -10.01 10.98 -3.94
N ALA A 396 -10.05 11.68 -2.78
CA ALA A 396 -9.77 13.11 -2.68
C ALA A 396 -8.91 13.43 -1.45
N LEU A 397 -7.79 14.14 -1.67
CA LEU A 397 -6.85 14.54 -0.61
C LEU A 397 -7.34 15.73 0.24
N GLY A 398 -8.38 16.46 -0.20
CA GLY A 398 -8.92 17.61 0.53
C GLY A 398 -8.07 18.89 0.46
N CYS A 399 -7.18 19.01 -0.52
CA CYS A 399 -6.34 20.19 -0.74
C CYS A 399 -7.15 21.49 -0.87
N VAL A 400 -6.65 22.59 -0.31
CA VAL A 400 -7.31 23.90 -0.34
C VAL A 400 -6.36 25.02 -0.77
N TYR A 401 -6.82 25.87 -1.69
CA TYR A 401 -6.21 27.18 -1.93
C TYR A 401 -6.87 28.23 -1.02
N LYS A 402 -6.08 29.14 -0.42
CA LYS A 402 -6.54 30.20 0.49
C LYS A 402 -5.63 31.43 0.37
N MET A 403 -6.22 32.61 0.30
CA MET A 403 -5.50 33.88 0.45
C MET A 403 -5.14 34.06 1.94
N VAL A 404 -3.84 34.14 2.24
CA VAL A 404 -3.32 34.35 3.61
C VAL A 404 -2.88 35.79 3.86
N GLU A 405 -2.67 36.57 2.80
CA GLU A 405 -2.19 37.95 2.83
C GLU A 405 -2.61 38.68 1.54
N ILE A 406 -2.77 39.99 1.61
CA ILE A 406 -2.99 40.88 0.44
C ILE A 406 -2.52 42.29 0.79
N ASN A 407 -1.75 42.95 -0.08
CA ASN A 407 -1.17 44.29 0.15
C ASN A 407 -0.46 44.39 1.51
N THR A 408 0.39 43.40 1.82
CA THR A 408 1.07 43.17 3.13
C THR A 408 0.17 43.12 4.36
N GLN A 409 -1.16 43.03 4.20
CA GLN A 409 -2.11 42.83 5.29
C GLN A 409 -2.47 41.33 5.40
N PRO A 410 -2.30 40.70 6.58
CA PRO A 410 -2.68 39.30 6.79
C PRO A 410 -4.19 39.11 6.67
N ARG A 411 -4.60 37.91 6.26
CA ARG A 411 -6.00 37.48 6.18
C ARG A 411 -6.20 36.18 6.93
N ILE A 412 -7.18 36.18 7.83
CA ILE A 412 -7.66 35.02 8.56
C ILE A 412 -9.13 34.79 8.20
N LYS A 413 -9.50 33.56 7.83
CA LYS A 413 -10.88 33.10 7.79
C LYS A 413 -11.15 32.32 9.08
N LEU A 414 -12.11 32.82 9.86
CA LEU A 414 -12.65 32.09 11.01
C LEU A 414 -13.71 31.06 10.58
N SER A 415 -13.92 30.07 11.44
CA SER A 415 -14.96 29.05 11.30
C SER A 415 -15.37 28.56 12.68
N GLN A 416 -16.57 27.97 12.79
CA GLN A 416 -17.02 27.26 14.00
C GLN A 416 -16.18 26.00 14.25
N ASP A 417 -15.68 25.38 13.18
CA ASP A 417 -14.69 24.31 13.25
C ASP A 417 -13.29 24.91 13.30
N VAL A 418 -12.62 24.77 14.45
CA VAL A 418 -11.27 25.28 14.69
C VAL A 418 -10.26 24.70 13.69
N GLY A 419 -10.44 23.45 13.23
CA GLY A 419 -9.60 22.82 12.20
C GLY A 419 -9.75 23.43 10.80
N LYS A 420 -10.77 24.28 10.58
CA LYS A 420 -11.01 25.03 9.33
C LYS A 420 -10.58 26.50 9.40
N VAL A 421 -10.00 26.95 10.52
CA VAL A 421 -9.41 28.30 10.66
C VAL A 421 -8.12 28.38 9.84
N THR A 422 -7.96 29.42 9.02
CA THR A 422 -6.80 29.53 8.11
C THR A 422 -5.61 30.24 8.75
N MET A 423 -4.42 29.68 8.59
CA MET A 423 -3.17 30.29 9.05
C MET A 423 -2.86 31.60 8.27
N PRO A 424 -2.85 32.78 8.92
CA PRO A 424 -2.66 34.09 8.27
C PRO A 424 -1.20 34.39 7.92
N GLY A 425 -0.98 35.41 7.09
CA GLY A 425 0.33 35.95 6.69
C GLY A 425 1.12 35.09 5.71
N SER A 426 2.12 35.67 5.06
CA SER A 426 3.16 34.92 4.34
C SER A 426 4.02 34.12 5.33
N LYS A 427 4.41 32.90 4.96
CA LYS A 427 5.05 31.93 5.87
C LYS A 427 6.15 31.10 5.23
N ASN A 428 7.18 30.81 6.01
CA ASN A 428 8.20 29.80 5.75
C ASN A 428 7.84 28.48 6.45
N VAL A 429 8.40 27.36 5.97
CA VAL A 429 8.22 26.03 6.58
C VAL A 429 9.54 25.27 6.61
N PHE A 430 9.90 24.77 7.79
CA PHE A 430 11.15 24.04 8.05
C PHE A 430 10.86 22.67 8.67
N ARG A 431 11.53 21.63 8.20
CA ARG A 431 11.53 20.31 8.85
C ARG A 431 12.68 20.21 9.83
N LEU A 432 12.37 19.83 11.06
CA LEU A 432 13.34 19.67 12.15
C LEU A 432 13.64 18.18 12.36
N TYR A 433 14.93 17.83 12.35
CA TYR A 433 15.41 16.46 12.48
C TYR A 433 16.03 16.19 13.87
N GLY A 434 15.87 14.97 14.36
CA GLY A 434 16.43 14.49 15.63
C GLY A 434 17.84 13.90 15.51
N ALA A 435 18.48 13.65 16.65
CA ALA A 435 19.80 13.02 16.71
C ALA A 435 19.83 11.57 16.22
N ASP A 436 18.66 10.95 16.06
CA ASP A 436 18.41 9.68 15.40
C ASP A 436 18.35 9.78 13.85
N GLY A 437 18.46 11.00 13.29
CA GLY A 437 18.31 11.27 11.87
C GLY A 437 16.86 11.28 11.38
N HIS A 438 15.89 11.16 12.30
CA HIS A 438 14.48 11.14 11.93
C HIS A 438 13.83 12.52 11.91
N ALA A 439 12.86 12.71 11.00
CA ALA A 439 12.03 13.90 10.96
C ALA A 439 11.09 13.92 12.18
N LEU A 440 11.19 14.95 13.02
CA LEU A 440 10.45 15.07 14.27
C LEU A 440 9.16 15.88 14.13
N ILE A 441 9.23 16.99 13.39
CA ILE A 441 8.17 18.00 13.28
C ILE A 441 8.43 18.92 12.08
N ASP A 442 7.35 19.36 11.42
CA ASP A 442 7.40 20.48 10.48
C ASP A 442 6.94 21.75 11.19
N LEU A 443 7.78 22.78 11.17
CA LEU A 443 7.59 24.07 11.83
C LEU A 443 7.23 25.14 10.79
N LEU A 444 6.09 25.78 10.98
CA LEU A 444 5.69 26.98 10.26
C LEU A 444 6.17 28.21 11.03
N GLN A 445 6.66 29.21 10.29
CA GLN A 445 7.06 30.53 10.78
C GLN A 445 6.52 31.61 9.85
N ARG A 446 6.45 32.85 10.32
CA ARG A 446 6.32 34.03 9.45
C ARG A 446 7.60 34.19 8.59
N VAL A 447 7.52 34.97 7.52
CA VAL A 447 8.68 35.24 6.64
C VAL A 447 9.71 36.21 7.23
N ASP A 448 9.34 36.97 8.25
CA ASP A 448 10.18 37.93 8.97
C ASP A 448 10.81 37.36 10.26
N GLU A 449 10.61 36.08 10.55
CA GLU A 449 11.32 35.37 11.61
C GLU A 449 12.67 34.83 11.12
N ASN A 450 13.68 34.85 11.99
CA ASN A 450 14.92 34.12 11.75
C ASN A 450 14.63 32.60 11.62
N PRO A 451 15.24 31.90 10.64
CA PRO A 451 15.15 30.45 10.52
C PRO A 451 15.67 29.74 11.78
N PRO A 452 15.15 28.55 12.14
CA PRO A 452 15.69 27.76 13.22
C PRO A 452 17.10 27.25 12.87
N GLU A 453 18.02 27.38 13.81
CA GLU A 453 19.41 26.92 13.66
C GLU A 453 19.63 25.53 14.28
N VAL A 454 20.60 24.79 13.73
CA VAL A 454 21.06 23.51 14.27
C VAL A 454 21.65 23.71 15.66
N GLY A 455 21.26 22.86 16.60
CA GLY A 455 21.69 22.92 18.00
C GLY A 455 21.00 24.00 18.84
N GLN A 456 20.24 24.92 18.25
CA GLN A 456 19.46 25.91 19.00
C GLN A 456 18.12 25.34 19.51
N LYS A 457 17.63 25.84 20.65
CA LYS A 457 16.42 25.33 21.31
C LYS A 457 15.17 26.08 20.84
N VAL A 458 14.40 25.46 19.94
CA VAL A 458 13.19 26.04 19.33
C VAL A 458 11.95 25.64 20.10
N LEU A 459 11.05 26.58 20.39
CA LEU A 459 9.71 26.29 20.93
C LEU A 459 8.72 26.03 19.80
N CYS A 460 8.20 24.80 19.73
CA CYS A 460 7.19 24.39 18.75
C CYS A 460 5.83 24.27 19.45
N ARG A 461 4.81 25.01 18.99
CA ARG A 461 3.44 25.02 19.56
C ARG A 461 2.44 24.46 18.55
N HIS A 462 1.49 23.65 19.00
CA HIS A 462 0.33 23.28 18.18
C HIS A 462 -0.56 24.51 17.99
N PRO A 463 -0.98 24.87 16.76
CA PRO A 463 -1.59 26.17 16.47
C PRO A 463 -2.91 26.46 17.20
N PHE A 464 -3.62 25.42 17.67
CA PHE A 464 -4.96 25.54 18.28
C PHE A 464 -5.12 24.80 19.62
N GLN A 465 -4.05 24.25 20.21
CA GLN A 465 -4.15 23.44 21.44
C GLN A 465 -2.98 23.77 22.35
N GLU A 466 -3.19 24.71 23.28
CA GLU A 466 -2.12 25.38 24.03
C GLU A 466 -1.22 24.43 24.84
N SER A 467 -1.81 23.35 25.35
CA SER A 467 -1.14 22.29 26.10
C SER A 467 -0.18 21.45 25.26
N LYS A 468 -0.39 21.38 23.93
CA LYS A 468 0.49 20.67 23.00
C LYS A 468 1.61 21.59 22.51
N ARG A 469 2.65 21.70 23.33
CA ARG A 469 3.89 22.42 23.01
C ARG A 469 5.12 21.60 23.42
N ALA A 470 6.21 21.72 22.68
CA ALA A 470 7.46 21.04 22.95
C ALA A 470 8.66 21.92 22.58
N TYR A 471 9.77 21.73 23.28
CA TYR A 471 11.06 22.24 22.82
C TYR A 471 11.73 21.19 21.92
N VAL A 472 12.30 21.65 20.81
CA VAL A 472 13.08 20.83 19.88
C VAL A 472 14.47 21.44 19.77
N ILE A 473 15.51 20.59 19.80
CA ILE A 473 16.88 20.96 19.49
C ILE A 473 17.23 20.17 18.23
N PRO A 474 17.19 20.79 17.02
CA PRO A 474 17.37 20.06 15.78
C PRO A 474 18.84 19.79 15.51
N THR A 475 19.18 18.59 15.05
CA THR A 475 20.52 18.24 14.55
C THR A 475 20.68 18.57 13.06
N GLN A 476 19.57 18.65 12.34
CA GLN A 476 19.47 19.14 10.97
C GLN A 476 18.15 19.92 10.81
N VAL A 477 18.21 20.96 9.98
CA VAL A 477 17.07 21.79 9.58
C VAL A 477 16.98 21.78 8.06
N GLU A 478 15.79 21.56 7.50
CA GLU A 478 15.55 21.56 6.05
C GLU A 478 14.44 22.56 5.69
N PRO A 479 14.70 23.61 4.88
CA PRO A 479 13.65 24.46 4.33
C PRO A 479 12.84 23.69 3.28
N LEU A 480 11.53 23.58 3.49
CA LEU A 480 10.64 22.78 2.62
C LEU A 480 10.13 23.53 1.38
N TYR A 481 10.10 24.87 1.43
CA TYR A 481 9.69 25.70 0.30
C TYR A 481 10.89 26.04 -0.61
N ARG A 482 10.68 25.95 -1.93
CA ARG A 482 11.64 26.32 -2.97
C ARG A 482 10.95 27.11 -4.07
N VAL A 483 11.57 28.20 -4.54
CA VAL A 483 11.00 29.08 -5.57
C VAL A 483 11.25 28.46 -6.95
N TYR A 484 10.24 27.78 -7.50
CA TYR A 484 10.28 27.27 -8.89
C TYR A 484 9.77 28.27 -9.93
N TRP A 485 9.01 29.28 -9.51
CA TRP A 485 8.40 30.29 -10.37
C TRP A 485 8.48 31.66 -9.71
N THR A 486 8.93 32.68 -10.45
CA THR A 486 8.96 34.08 -10.01
C THR A 486 8.85 34.99 -11.23
N GLU A 487 8.35 36.22 -11.07
CA GLU A 487 8.32 37.24 -12.15
C GLU A 487 7.70 36.77 -13.48
N GLY A 488 6.75 35.82 -13.43
CA GLY A 488 6.12 35.23 -14.63
C GLY A 488 6.98 34.21 -15.39
N ARG A 489 8.11 33.77 -14.82
CA ARG A 489 9.06 32.82 -15.42
C ARG A 489 9.43 31.67 -14.48
N VAL A 490 9.86 30.55 -15.07
CA VAL A 490 10.47 29.43 -14.34
C VAL A 490 11.81 29.89 -13.78
N ALA A 491 11.99 29.77 -12.46
CA ALA A 491 13.16 30.29 -11.74
C ALA A 491 14.33 29.29 -11.65
N GLN A 492 14.03 27.99 -11.71
CA GLN A 492 15.02 26.91 -11.70
C GLN A 492 14.48 25.70 -12.47
N VAL A 493 15.36 24.83 -12.97
CA VAL A 493 14.98 23.61 -13.68
C VAL A 493 14.10 22.72 -12.78
N LEU A 494 13.02 22.18 -13.34
CA LEU A 494 12.17 21.21 -12.64
C LEU A 494 12.91 19.87 -12.50
N PRO A 495 12.88 19.22 -11.32
CA PRO A 495 13.54 17.92 -11.13
C PRO A 495 12.93 16.85 -12.04
N SER A 496 13.78 15.98 -12.56
CA SER A 496 13.36 14.80 -13.33
C SER A 496 12.55 13.82 -12.47
N LEU A 497 11.80 12.93 -13.12
CA LEU A 497 10.98 11.95 -12.41
C LEU A 497 11.82 11.01 -11.53
N GLU A 498 13.06 10.71 -11.92
CA GLU A 498 13.95 9.87 -11.10
C GLU A 498 14.47 10.63 -9.88
N GLU A 499 14.87 11.90 -10.00
CA GLU A 499 15.23 12.73 -8.84
C GLU A 499 14.04 12.91 -7.88
N VAL A 500 12.80 12.97 -8.40
CA VAL A 500 11.59 12.97 -7.58
C VAL A 500 11.38 11.62 -6.89
N ARG A 501 11.58 10.50 -7.59
CA ARG A 501 11.51 9.13 -7.06
C ARG A 501 12.54 8.92 -5.94
N GLU A 502 13.81 9.24 -6.19
CA GLU A 502 14.91 9.16 -5.21
C GLU A 502 14.64 10.03 -3.99
N ARG A 503 14.23 11.29 -4.18
CA ARG A 503 13.89 12.20 -3.07
C ARG A 503 12.78 11.63 -2.19
N VAL A 504 11.71 11.10 -2.79
CA VAL A 504 10.62 10.45 -2.03
C VAL A 504 11.12 9.20 -1.30
N GLN A 505 11.94 8.36 -1.93
CA GLN A 505 12.54 7.20 -1.27
C GLN A 505 13.49 7.58 -0.12
N ALA A 506 14.22 8.70 -0.23
CA ALA A 506 15.04 9.24 0.85
C ALA A 506 14.16 9.76 2.01
N SER A 507 13.14 10.57 1.74
CA SER A 507 12.22 11.09 2.77
C SER A 507 11.47 9.97 3.50
N LEU A 508 11.09 8.87 2.83
CA LEU A 508 10.45 7.73 3.49
C LEU A 508 11.40 6.98 4.45
N ARG A 509 12.72 7.10 4.29
CA ARG A 509 13.71 6.56 5.25
C ARG A 509 13.84 7.44 6.49
N THR A 510 13.72 8.77 6.36
CA THR A 510 13.81 9.69 7.50
C THR A 510 12.55 9.71 8.37
N LEU A 511 11.41 9.21 7.89
CA LEU A 511 10.23 8.99 8.73
C LEU A 511 10.43 7.81 9.70
N ARG A 512 10.03 8.00 10.97
CA ARG A 512 9.94 6.94 11.99
C ARG A 512 8.89 5.90 11.60
N GLN A 513 9.04 4.65 12.05
CA GLN A 513 8.18 3.54 11.61
C GLN A 513 6.72 3.66 12.05
N ASP A 514 6.45 4.34 13.18
CA ASP A 514 5.10 4.59 13.69
C ASP A 514 4.28 5.56 12.81
N HIS A 515 4.94 6.39 11.99
CA HIS A 515 4.30 7.21 10.95
C HIS A 515 4.03 6.45 9.64
N LYS A 516 4.63 5.26 9.45
CA LYS A 516 4.59 4.49 8.20
C LYS A 516 3.71 3.23 8.23
N ARG A 517 3.19 2.85 9.40
CA ARG A 517 2.29 1.70 9.53
C ARG A 517 0.91 2.00 8.91
N THR A 518 0.36 1.05 8.16
CA THR A 518 -0.97 1.13 7.54
C THR A 518 -2.08 1.32 8.58
N LEU A 519 -2.02 0.53 9.67
CA LEU A 519 -3.04 0.55 10.72
C LEU A 519 -2.71 1.61 11.78
N ASN A 520 -3.62 2.58 11.95
CA ASN A 520 -3.57 3.64 12.96
C ASN A 520 -2.19 4.34 13.06
N PRO A 521 -1.63 4.90 11.97
CA PRO A 521 -0.35 5.61 12.02
C PRO A 521 -0.35 6.75 13.04
N THR A 522 0.77 6.96 13.72
CA THR A 522 0.96 8.15 14.58
C THR A 522 0.84 9.40 13.70
N PRO A 523 -0.02 10.38 14.03
CA PRO A 523 -0.08 11.64 13.29
C PRO A 523 1.29 12.33 13.26
N TYR A 524 1.77 12.70 12.08
CA TYR A 524 2.99 13.49 11.96
C TYR A 524 2.75 14.90 12.49
N LYS A 525 3.75 15.48 13.14
CA LYS A 525 3.60 16.73 13.88
C LYS A 525 3.81 17.93 12.95
N VAL A 526 2.85 18.85 12.99
CA VAL A 526 2.94 20.18 12.38
C VAL A 526 2.72 21.21 13.48
N ALA A 527 3.61 22.19 13.58
CA ALA A 527 3.59 23.23 14.62
C ALA A 527 3.86 24.61 14.06
N VAL A 528 3.63 25.63 14.89
CA VAL A 528 4.04 27.02 14.67
C VAL A 528 5.13 27.41 15.67
N SER A 529 5.91 28.42 15.30
CA SER A 529 6.74 29.17 16.25
C SER A 529 5.89 29.95 17.26
N ASP A 530 6.52 30.47 18.31
CA ASP A 530 5.84 31.29 19.30
C ASP A 530 5.29 32.61 18.72
N ASN A 531 6.07 33.27 17.84
CA ASN A 531 5.65 34.51 17.18
C ASN A 531 4.42 34.27 16.28
N LEU A 532 4.46 33.26 15.41
CA LEU A 532 3.32 32.89 14.59
C LEU A 532 2.11 32.44 15.43
N TYR A 533 2.30 31.72 16.54
CA TYR A 533 1.22 31.38 17.48
C TYR A 533 0.51 32.63 18.02
N ASN A 534 1.29 33.56 18.59
CA ASN A 534 0.73 34.75 19.23
C ASN A 534 0.03 35.65 18.20
N PHE A 535 0.61 35.77 17.00
CA PHE A 535 0.03 36.48 15.84
C PHE A 535 -1.30 35.88 15.35
N ILE A 536 -1.43 34.54 15.33
CA ILE A 536 -2.71 33.86 15.03
C ILE A 536 -3.77 34.22 16.07
N HIS A 537 -3.41 34.16 17.36
CA HIS A 537 -4.32 34.41 18.46
C HIS A 537 -4.79 35.88 18.48
N GLU A 538 -3.88 36.83 18.27
CA GLU A 538 -4.19 38.25 18.15
C GLU A 538 -5.16 38.54 16.99
N LEU A 539 -4.84 38.04 15.78
CA LEU A 539 -5.72 38.20 14.62
C LEU A 539 -7.08 37.51 14.79
N TRP A 540 -7.13 36.38 15.49
CA TRP A 540 -8.39 35.72 15.81
C TRP A 540 -9.24 36.59 16.74
N LEU A 541 -8.69 37.07 17.87
CA LEU A 541 -9.40 37.96 18.79
C LEU A 541 -9.90 39.25 18.12
N GLN A 542 -9.11 39.83 17.21
CA GLN A 542 -9.50 41.02 16.43
C GLN A 542 -10.65 40.78 15.43
N ASN A 543 -10.83 39.55 14.96
CA ASN A 543 -11.83 39.19 13.94
C ASN A 543 -13.01 38.37 14.49
N ALA A 544 -12.94 37.93 15.74
CA ALA A 544 -14.01 37.16 16.39
C ALA A 544 -15.22 38.08 16.67
N PRO A 545 -16.45 37.69 16.27
CA PRO A 545 -17.63 38.49 16.55
C PRO A 545 -17.93 38.49 18.06
N ILE A 546 -17.98 39.68 18.65
CA ILE A 546 -18.42 39.85 20.03
C ILE A 546 -19.95 39.73 20.05
N GLY A 547 -20.46 38.69 20.71
CA GLY A 547 -21.89 38.51 20.93
C GLY A 547 -22.39 39.38 22.08
N GLU A 548 -23.42 40.18 21.84
CA GLU A 548 -24.19 40.84 22.89
C GLU A 548 -25.25 39.87 23.42
N LEU A 549 -25.32 39.69 24.74
CA LEU A 549 -26.29 38.83 25.41
C LEU A 549 -27.32 39.71 26.12
N SER A 550 -28.59 39.58 25.73
CA SER A 550 -29.73 40.38 26.19
C SER A 550 -30.68 39.59 27.10
#